data_AF-A0A7K6X1S9-F1
#
_entry.id   AF-A0A7K6X1S9-F1
#
_cell.length_a   1.000
_cell.length_b   1.000
_cell.length_c   1.000
_cell.angle_alpha   90.00
_cell.angle_beta   90.00
_cell.angle_gamma   90.00
#
_symmetry.space_group_name_H-M   'P 1'
#
loop_
_entity.id
_entity.type
_entity.pdbx_description
1 polymer ?
#
loop_
_entity_poly.entity_id
_entity_poly.type
_entity_poly.pdbx_seq_one_letter_code
_entity_poly.pdbx_strand_id
1 'polypeptide(L)' 'MTRACHRKCVPPHYKDAELSKGESVCLDRCVAKYLEVHERMGKKLTELSLQD' A
#
# COMPACT_ATOMS: atom_id res chain seq x y z
N MET A 1 -0.05 -5.49 -2.55
CA MET A 1 -0.90 -4.41 -2.03
C MET A 1 -1.55 -4.76 -0.69
N THR A 2 -2.52 -5.68 -0.64
CA THR A 2 -3.35 -5.99 0.55
C THR A 2 -2.54 -6.29 1.82
N ARG A 3 -1.57 -7.22 1.75
CA ARG A 3 -0.71 -7.55 2.91
C ARG A 3 0.11 -6.36 3.42
N ALA A 4 0.56 -5.50 2.50
CA ALA A 4 1.36 -4.32 2.84
C ALA A 4 0.50 -3.26 3.54
N CYS A 5 -0.70 -2.98 3.02
CA CYS A 5 -1.60 -2.01 3.64
C CYS A 5 -2.20 -2.51 4.95
N HIS A 6 -2.55 -3.80 5.05
CA HIS A 6 -2.96 -4.40 6.32
C HIS A 6 -1.87 -4.23 7.38
N ARG A 7 -0.61 -4.60 7.08
CA ARG A 7 0.51 -4.44 8.03
C ARG A 7 0.78 -2.98 8.42
N LYS A 8 0.51 -2.02 7.53
CA LYS A 8 0.76 -0.59 7.77
C LYS A 8 -0.35 0.10 8.55
N CYS A 9 -1.60 -0.30 8.31
CA CYS A 9 -2.76 0.44 8.78
C CYS A 9 -3.54 -0.29 9.87
N VAL A 10 -3.44 -1.62 9.96
CA VAL A 10 -4.17 -2.42 10.94
C VAL A 10 -3.15 -2.97 11.96
N PRO A 11 -3.17 -2.50 13.21
CA PRO A 11 -2.25 -2.98 14.24
C PRO A 11 -2.53 -4.45 14.58
N PRO A 12 -1.52 -5.20 15.04
CA PRO A 12 -1.69 -6.61 15.41
C PRO A 12 -2.61 -6.82 16.63
N HIS A 13 -2.81 -5.76 17.43
CA HIS A 13 -3.72 -5.76 18.56
C HIS A 13 -5.06 -5.13 18.15
N TYR A 14 -6.04 -5.99 17.89
CA TYR A 14 -7.40 -5.59 17.57
C TYR A 14 -8.14 -5.21 18.84
N LYS A 15 -8.57 -3.94 18.93
CA LYS A 15 -9.42 -3.46 20.03
C LYS A 15 -10.89 -3.79 19.78
N ASP A 16 -11.30 -3.69 18.52
CA ASP A 16 -12.68 -3.88 18.06
C ASP A 16 -12.68 -4.75 16.80
N ALA A 17 -13.82 -5.34 16.46
CA ALA A 17 -14.00 -6.16 15.26
C ALA A 17 -14.21 -5.33 13.98
N GLU A 18 -14.57 -4.05 14.13
CA GLU A 18 -14.75 -3.12 13.03
C GLU A 18 -13.54 -2.21 12.86
N LEU A 19 -13.35 -1.73 11.63
CA LEU A 19 -12.32 -0.75 11.34
C LEU A 19 -12.71 0.59 11.95
N SER A 20 -11.81 1.16 12.75
CA SER A 20 -11.92 2.53 13.18
C SER A 20 -11.83 3.48 11.98
N LYS A 21 -12.40 4.68 12.11
CA LYS A 21 -12.28 5.73 11.08
C LYS A 21 -10.82 5.99 10.66
N GLY A 22 -9.88 5.88 11.60
CA GLY A 22 -8.46 6.06 11.33
C GLY A 22 -7.87 4.96 10.44
N GLU A 23 -8.23 3.71 10.70
CA GLU A 23 -7.79 2.57 9.90
C GLU A 23 -8.36 2.63 8.48
N SER A 24 -9.65 2.96 8.34
CA SER A 24 -10.28 3.12 7.02
C SER A 24 -9.60 4.21 6.19
N VAL A 25 -9.39 5.41 6.76
CA VAL A 25 -8.68 6.51 6.06
C VAL A 25 -7.22 6.15 5.77
N CYS A 26 -6.57 5.40 6.65
CA CYS A 26 -5.21 4.92 6.41
C CYS A 26 -5.16 3.96 5.22
N LEU A 27 -6.11 3.01 5.14
CA LEU A 27 -6.18 2.03 4.05
C LEU A 27 -6.35 2.72 2.69
N ASP A 28 -7.26 3.70 2.59
CA ASP A 28 -7.47 4.47 1.35
C ASP A 28 -6.18 5.17 0.91
N ARG A 29 -5.52 5.87 1.84
CA ARG A 29 -4.22 6.54 1.58
C ARG A 29 -3.12 5.55 1.23
N CYS A 30 -3.11 4.37 1.86
CA CYS A 30 -2.11 3.35 1.61
C CYS A 30 -2.23 2.77 0.21
N VAL A 31 -3.45 2.44 -0.22
CA VAL A 31 -3.70 1.91 -1.57
C VAL A 31 -3.29 2.93 -2.63
N ALA A 32 -3.68 4.20 -2.47
CA ALA A 32 -3.26 5.27 -3.39
C ALA A 32 -1.73 5.36 -3.52
N LYS A 33 -1.01 5.39 -2.38
CA LYS A 33 0.47 5.43 -2.37
C LYS A 33 1.10 4.17 -2.95
N TYR A 34 0.52 2.99 -2.68
CA TYR A 34 1.04 1.73 -3.19
C TYR A 34 1.01 1.71 -4.72
N LEU A 35 -0.11 2.14 -5.31
CA LEU A 35 -0.27 2.19 -6.77
C LEU A 35 0.68 3.22 -7.42
N GLU A 36 0.80 4.41 -6.83
CA GLU A 36 1.75 5.43 -7.29
C GLU A 36 3.20 4.91 -7.31
N VAL A 37 3.62 4.25 -6.23
CA VAL A 37 4.96 3.65 -6.15
C VAL A 37 5.09 2.49 -7.14
N HIS A 38 4.08 1.62 -7.24
CA HIS A 38 4.09 0.48 -8.15
C HIS A 38 4.24 0.92 -9.60
N GLU A 39 3.54 1.97 -10.03
CA GLU A 39 3.66 2.53 -11.38
C GLU A 39 5.06 3.09 -11.64
N ARG A 40 5.61 3.88 -10.70
CA ARG A 40 6.98 4.43 -10.83
C ARG A 40 8.03 3.33 -10.91
N MET A 41 7.90 2.30 -10.08
CA MET A 41 8.81 1.15 -10.11
C MET A 41 8.68 0.37 -11.42
N GLY A 42 7.47 0.19 -11.94
CA GLY A 42 7.23 -0.45 -13.23
C GLY A 42 7.91 0.30 -14.38
N LYS A 43 7.74 1.63 -14.46
CA LYS A 43 8.41 2.47 -15.46
C LYS A 43 9.94 2.32 -15.36
N LYS A 44 10.47 2.40 -14.15
CA LYS A 44 11.93 2.31 -13.95
C LYS A 44 12.49 0.95 -14.32
N LEU A 45 11.78 -0.12 -14.00
CA LEU A 45 12.19 -1.48 -14.36
C LEU A 45 12.22 -1.66 -15.88
N THR A 46 11.19 -1.19 -16.60
CA THR A 46 11.16 -1.23 -18.06
C THR A 46 12.30 -0.41 -18.68
N GLU A 47 12.58 0.79 -18.17
CA GLU A 47 13.71 1.60 -18.62
C GLU A 47 15.05 0.85 -18.51
N LEU A 48 15.26 0.13 -17.41
CA LEU A 48 16.49 -0.64 -17.18
C LEU A 48 16.57 -1.87 -18.09
N SER A 49 15.46 -2.58 -18.29
CA SER A 49 15.40 -3.74 -19.19
C SER A 49 15.63 -3.42 -20.66
N LEU A 50 15.45 -2.16 -21.07
CA LEU A 50 15.75 -1.68 -22.43
C LEU A 50 17.21 -1.22 -22.60
N GLN A 51 17.97 -1.13 -21.50
CA GLN A 51 19.38 -0.75 -21.50
C GLN A 51 20.33 -1.95 -21.56
N ASP A 52 19.81 -3.16 -21.34
CA ASP A 52 20.48 -4.44 -21.65
C ASP A 52 20.30 -4.82 -23.14
#